data_AF-A0A090X8A2-F1
#
_entry.id   AF-A0A090X8A2-F1
#
_cell.length_a   1.000
_cell.length_b   1.000
_cell.length_c   1.000
_cell.angle_alpha   90.00
_cell.angle_beta   90.00
_cell.angle_gamma   90.00
#
_symmetry.space_group_name_H-M   'P 1'
#
loop_
_entity.id
_entity.type
_entity.pdbx_description
1 polymer ?
#
loop_
_entity_poly.entity_id
_entity_poly.type
_entity_poly.pdbx_seq_one_letter_code
_entity_poly.pdbx_strand_id
1 'polypeptide(L)'
;MKLAAGVIIVALLLLILEEGISSKFIASGDKFPHMQSRAAKRLRSKLNKKCGYSHGFSFAEIDFSTCQYKCRRIGTNQDTYIGTLDEGTSCGNQGQKCQRGQCVAKE
;
A
#
# COMPACT_ATOMS: atom_id res chain seq x y z
N MET A 1 -50.65 -1.38 2.32
CA MET A 1 -49.28 -1.22 2.86
C MET A 1 -48.31 -1.95 1.93
N LYS A 2 -47.66 -1.23 1.00
CA LYS A 2 -46.69 -1.79 0.04
C LYS A 2 -45.55 -0.79 -0.18
N LEU A 3 -44.76 -0.56 0.86
CA LEU A 3 -43.54 0.26 0.80
C LEU A 3 -42.54 -0.34 1.79
N ALA A 4 -41.76 -1.32 1.35
CA ALA A 4 -40.63 -1.82 2.15
C ALA A 4 -39.56 -2.52 1.29
N ALA A 5 -39.95 -3.18 0.20
CA ALA A 5 -39.01 -3.96 -0.60
C ALA A 5 -37.97 -3.11 -1.37
N GLY A 6 -38.32 -1.88 -1.77
CA GLY A 6 -37.41 -1.01 -2.55
C GLY A 6 -36.28 -0.38 -1.72
N VAL A 7 -36.50 -0.16 -0.42
CA VAL A 7 -35.53 0.53 0.45
C VAL A 7 -34.35 -0.39 0.81
N ILE A 8 -34.62 -1.69 0.94
CA ILE A 8 -33.60 -2.69 1.31
C ILE A 8 -32.58 -2.88 0.18
N ILE A 9 -33.03 -2.87 -1.08
CA ILE A 9 -32.15 -3.07 -2.25
C ILE A 9 -31.19 -1.89 -2.43
N VAL A 10 -31.65 -0.65 -2.20
CA VAL A 10 -30.80 0.54 -2.30
C VAL A 10 -29.74 0.57 -1.18
N ALA A 11 -30.09 0.15 0.03
CA ALA A 11 -29.14 0.03 1.14
C ALA A 11 -28.06 -1.04 0.87
N LEU A 12 -28.42 -2.18 0.28
CA LEU A 12 -27.46 -3.21 -0.13
C LEU A 12 -26.53 -2.73 -1.26
N LEU A 13 -27.03 -1.96 -2.22
CA LEU A 13 -26.20 -1.39 -3.29
C LEU A 13 -25.19 -0.35 -2.77
N LEU A 14 -25.57 0.44 -1.76
CA LEU A 14 -24.65 1.41 -1.15
C LEU A 14 -23.50 0.73 -0.38
N LEU A 15 -23.74 -0.44 0.23
CA LEU A 15 -22.69 -1.22 0.90
C LEU A 15 -21.65 -1.77 -0.08
N ILE A 16 -22.03 -2.05 -1.33
CA ILE A 16 -21.11 -2.58 -2.36
C ILE A 16 -20.26 -1.44 -2.99
N LEU A 17 -20.75 -0.20 -2.96
CA LEU A 17 -20.00 0.97 -3.45
C LEU A 17 -18.96 1.50 -2.46
N GLU A 18 -19.04 1.16 -1.17
CA GLU A 18 -17.97 1.46 -0.19
C GLU A 18 -16.78 0.48 -0.26
N GLU A 19 -16.86 -0.57 -1.08
CA GLU A 19 -15.67 -1.33 -1.50
C GLU A 19 -14.98 -0.65 -2.71
N GLY A 20 -14.94 0.68 -2.68
CA GLY A 20 -14.22 1.49 -3.64
C GLY A 20 -12.74 1.20 -3.53
N ILE A 21 -12.28 0.16 -4.22
CA ILE A 21 -10.90 -0.12 -4.67
C ILE A 21 -9.88 0.51 -3.71
N SER A 22 -9.96 0.16 -2.43
CA SER A 22 -8.97 0.61 -1.45
C SER A 22 -7.75 -0.23 -1.72
N SER A 23 -6.97 0.21 -2.69
CA SER A 23 -5.73 -0.43 -3.05
C SER A 23 -4.92 -0.53 -1.76
N LYS A 24 -4.43 -1.73 -1.39
CA LYS A 24 -3.68 -2.03 -0.14
C LYS A 24 -2.41 -1.18 0.06
N PHE A 25 -2.18 -0.24 -0.83
CA PHE A 25 -1.14 0.76 -0.80
C PHE A 25 -1.32 1.70 0.39
N ILE A 26 -0.45 1.53 1.38
CA ILE A 26 -0.30 2.42 2.53
C ILE A 26 0.50 3.65 2.08
N ALA A 27 -0.01 4.86 2.33
CA ALA A 27 0.69 6.07 1.91
C ALA A 27 2.01 6.22 2.65
N SER A 28 2.98 6.90 2.03
CA SER A 28 4.29 7.17 2.60
C SER A 28 4.24 8.14 3.78
N GLY A 29 3.08 8.71 4.14
CA GLY A 29 2.86 9.42 5.39
C GLY A 29 2.47 8.51 6.56
N ASP A 30 1.93 7.32 6.28
CA ASP A 30 1.16 6.54 7.26
C ASP A 30 2.00 5.52 8.03
N LYS A 31 1.55 5.12 9.22
CA LYS A 31 2.26 4.09 9.98
C LYS A 31 2.20 2.75 9.25
N PHE A 32 3.32 2.01 9.26
CA PHE A 32 3.36 0.62 8.83
C PHE A 32 2.98 -0.26 10.04
N PRO A 33 1.77 -0.82 10.08
CA PRO A 33 1.19 -1.36 11.33
C PRO A 33 1.99 -2.53 11.91
N HIS A 34 2.62 -3.33 11.05
CA HIS A 34 3.42 -4.50 11.44
C HIS A 34 4.88 -4.21 11.71
N MET A 35 5.32 -2.95 11.57
CA MET A 35 6.73 -2.60 11.59
C MET A 35 7.03 -1.57 12.68
N GLN A 36 8.03 -1.87 13.51
CA GLN A 36 8.53 -0.91 14.49
C GLN A 36 8.99 0.39 13.82
N SER A 37 8.78 1.53 14.49
CA SER A 37 9.06 2.88 13.96
C SER A 37 10.48 3.03 13.37
N ARG A 38 11.51 2.48 14.03
CA ARG A 38 12.89 2.53 13.54
C ARG A 38 13.07 1.77 12.22
N ALA A 39 12.46 0.59 12.10
CA ALA A 39 12.50 -0.20 10.87
C ALA A 39 11.70 0.47 9.75
N ALA A 40 10.53 1.04 10.06
CA ALA A 40 9.71 1.77 9.11
C ALA A 40 10.44 3.00 8.54
N LYS A 41 11.11 3.78 9.40
CA LYS A 41 11.95 4.92 8.99
C LYS A 41 13.09 4.49 8.06
N ARG A 42 13.78 3.38 8.37
CA ARG A 42 14.84 2.83 7.52
C ARG A 42 14.32 2.40 6.15
N LEU A 43 13.19 1.70 6.11
CA LEU A 43 12.56 1.28 4.86
C LEU A 43 12.19 2.49 3.99
N ARG A 44 11.53 3.51 4.57
CA ARG A 44 11.19 4.76 3.87
C ARG A 44 12.41 5.46 3.28
N SER A 45 13.48 5.58 4.06
CA SER A 45 14.72 6.19 3.57
C SER A 45 15.30 5.41 2.38
N LYS A 46 15.28 4.08 2.45
CA LYS A 46 15.73 3.23 1.34
C LYS A 46 14.85 3.39 0.09
N LEU A 47 13.53 3.44 0.26
CA LEU A 47 12.60 3.62 -0.86
C LEU A 47 12.74 5.00 -1.49
N ASN A 48 12.87 6.08 -0.73
CA ASN A 48 13.13 7.41 -1.29
C ASN A 48 14.45 7.46 -2.08
N LYS A 49 15.50 6.76 -1.63
CA LYS A 49 16.73 6.62 -2.41
C LYS A 49 16.49 5.86 -3.72
N LYS A 50 15.75 4.74 -3.67
CA LYS A 50 15.42 3.93 -4.86
C LYS A 50 14.53 4.68 -5.85
N CYS A 51 13.55 5.45 -5.36
CA CYS A 51 12.72 6.35 -6.15
C CYS A 51 13.55 7.40 -6.89
N GLY A 52 14.77 7.70 -6.44
CA GLY A 52 15.56 8.78 -7.02
C GLY A 52 15.04 10.13 -6.54
N TYR A 53 14.92 10.33 -5.23
CA TYR A 53 14.55 11.62 -4.63
C TYR A 53 15.38 12.79 -5.16
N SER A 54 16.68 12.56 -5.42
CA SER A 54 17.58 13.52 -6.08
C SER A 54 17.20 13.86 -7.53
N HIS A 55 16.44 12.99 -8.19
CA HIS A 55 15.97 13.10 -9.57
C HIS A 55 14.48 13.50 -9.64
N GLY A 56 13.90 13.95 -8.53
CA GLY A 56 12.55 14.49 -8.48
C GLY A 56 11.45 13.44 -8.37
N PHE A 57 11.73 12.26 -7.81
CA PHE A 57 10.72 11.23 -7.53
C PHE A 57 10.76 10.84 -6.05
N SER A 58 9.61 10.79 -5.38
CA SER A 58 9.51 10.38 -3.98
C SER A 58 8.73 9.08 -3.82
N PHE A 59 9.04 8.34 -2.75
CA PHE A 59 8.23 7.21 -2.34
C PHE A 59 6.84 7.70 -1.95
N ALA A 60 5.81 7.15 -2.58
CA ALA A 60 4.43 7.57 -2.43
C ALA A 60 3.61 6.58 -1.64
N GLU A 61 3.64 5.29 -1.98
CA GLU A 61 2.75 4.29 -1.39
C GLU A 61 3.36 2.88 -1.42
N ILE A 62 2.97 1.99 -0.51
CA ILE A 62 3.49 0.62 -0.41
C ILE A 62 2.39 -0.41 -0.16
N ASP A 63 2.36 -1.50 -0.93
CA ASP A 63 1.54 -2.67 -0.65
C ASP A 63 2.44 -3.82 -0.18
N PHE A 64 2.33 -4.15 1.10
CA PHE A 64 3.11 -5.22 1.69
C PHE A 64 2.66 -6.61 1.27
N SER A 65 1.40 -6.80 0.86
CA SER A 65 0.88 -8.12 0.46
C SER A 65 1.45 -8.60 -0.87
N THR A 66 1.59 -7.68 -1.82
CA THR A 66 2.22 -7.88 -3.13
C THR A 66 3.68 -7.44 -3.15
N CYS A 67 4.21 -7.00 -2.01
CA CYS A 67 5.57 -6.49 -1.87
C CYS A 67 5.94 -5.44 -2.95
N GLN A 68 5.01 -4.55 -3.27
CA GLN A 68 5.18 -3.50 -4.26
C GLN A 68 5.21 -2.12 -3.61
N TYR A 69 5.87 -1.16 -4.25
CA TYR A 69 5.83 0.24 -3.87
C TYR A 69 5.70 1.13 -5.08
N LYS A 70 5.08 2.30 -4.90
CA LYS A 70 4.95 3.35 -5.89
C LYS A 70 5.91 4.48 -5.57
N CYS A 71 6.55 4.98 -6.60
CA CYS A 71 7.23 6.26 -6.57
C CYS A 71 6.48 7.23 -7.47
N ARG A 72 6.30 8.45 -6.99
CA ARG A 72 5.60 9.50 -7.72
C ARG A 72 6.56 10.64 -7.99
N ARG A 73 6.49 11.21 -9.18
CA ARG A 73 7.24 12.42 -9.52
C ARG A 73 6.78 13.58 -8.64
N ILE A 74 7.74 14.36 -8.16
CA ILE A 74 7.53 15.54 -7.31
C ILE A 74 7.15 16.71 -8.22
N GLY A 75 6.09 17.42 -7.88
CA GLY A 75 5.57 18.56 -8.64
C GLY A 75 4.18 18.29 -9.20
N THR A 76 3.83 18.97 -10.30
CA THR A 76 2.50 18.90 -10.92
C THR A 76 2.32 17.69 -11.82
N ASN A 77 3.42 17.09 -12.30
CA ASN A 77 3.37 15.87 -13.07
C ASN A 77 3.21 14.66 -12.13
N GLN A 78 2.18 13.84 -12.39
CA GLN A 78 1.82 12.68 -11.57
C GLN A 78 2.41 11.34 -12.06
N ASP A 79 3.43 11.38 -12.93
CA ASP A 79 4.14 10.18 -13.38
C ASP A 79 4.47 9.27 -12.20
N THR A 80 4.00 8.03 -12.30
CA THR A 80 4.12 7.04 -11.24
C THR A 80 4.78 5.81 -11.81
N TYR A 81 5.76 5.26 -11.08
CA TYR A 81 6.33 3.96 -11.40
C TYR A 81 6.13 3.01 -10.21
N ILE A 82 5.91 1.73 -10.51
CA ILE A 82 5.76 0.67 -9.53
C ILE A 82 7.05 -0.16 -9.49
N GLY A 83 7.63 -0.29 -8.30
CA GLY A 83 8.78 -1.14 -8.02
C GLY A 83 8.42 -2.29 -7.08
N THR A 84 9.32 -3.27 -6.99
CA THR A 84 9.20 -4.42 -6.07
C THR A 84 10.15 -4.27 -4.88
N LEU A 85 9.66 -4.52 -3.67
CA LEU A 85 10.45 -4.56 -2.45
C LEU A 85 11.53 -5.64 -2.53
N ASP A 86 12.65 -5.42 -1.85
CA ASP A 86 13.71 -6.42 -1.83
C ASP A 86 13.26 -7.67 -1.09
N GLU A 87 13.75 -8.82 -1.55
CA GLU A 87 13.64 -10.11 -0.87
C GLU A 87 14.05 -9.98 0.61
N GLY A 88 13.30 -10.60 1.51
CA GLY A 88 13.53 -10.53 2.95
C GLY A 88 13.02 -9.25 3.62
N THR A 89 12.41 -8.31 2.90
CA THR A 89 11.75 -7.14 3.50
C THR A 89 10.60 -7.59 4.40
N SER A 90 10.50 -7.06 5.62
CA SER A 90 9.40 -7.42 6.54
C SER A 90 8.06 -6.87 6.04
N CYS A 91 7.07 -7.75 5.88
CA CYS A 91 5.77 -7.41 5.29
C CYS A 91 4.56 -7.79 6.17
N GLY A 92 4.75 -8.57 7.23
CA GLY A 92 3.67 -8.94 8.17
C GLY A 92 4.07 -8.95 9.64
N ASN A 93 3.07 -9.16 10.51
CA ASN A 93 3.17 -9.07 11.98
C ASN A 93 3.89 -10.25 12.65
N GLN A 94 3.93 -11.41 12.00
CA GLN A 94 4.44 -12.67 12.54
C GLN A 94 5.75 -13.07 11.87
N GLY A 95 6.56 -12.07 11.48
CA GLY A 95 7.84 -12.31 10.83
C GLY A 95 7.78 -12.60 9.34
N GLN A 96 6.60 -12.48 8.69
CA GLN A 96 6.47 -12.66 7.25
C GLN A 96 7.39 -11.71 6.47
N LYS A 97 7.98 -12.24 5.39
CA LYS A 97 8.95 -11.56 4.54
C LYS A 97 8.52 -11.57 3.08
N CYS A 98 8.98 -10.57 2.33
CA CYS A 98 8.82 -10.53 0.89
C CYS A 98 9.64 -11.63 0.23
N GLN A 99 8.97 -12.45 -0.56
CA GLN A 99 9.57 -13.48 -1.39
C GLN A 99 8.85 -13.55 -2.75
N ARG A 100 9.58 -13.37 -3.85
CA ARG A 100 9.04 -13.42 -5.23
C ARG A 100 7.82 -12.51 -5.44
N GLY A 101 7.84 -11.31 -4.86
CA GLY A 101 6.73 -10.35 -4.97
C GLY A 101 5.49 -10.71 -4.14
N GLN A 102 5.63 -11.54 -3.10
CA GLN A 102 4.55 -11.88 -2.19
C GLN A 102 5.02 -11.84 -0.74
N CYS A 103 4.10 -11.55 0.18
CA CYS A 103 4.37 -11.65 1.61
C CYS A 103 4.10 -13.05 2.12
N VAL A 104 5.16 -13.78 2.48
CA VAL A 104 5.06 -15.18 2.91
C VAL A 104 5.53 -15.35 4.34
N ALA A 105 4.92 -16.29 5.06
CA ALA A 105 5.45 -16.75 6.34
C ALA A 105 6.78 -17.47 6.13
N LYS A 106 7.72 -17.27 7.05
CA LYS A 106 8.98 -17.99 7.03
C LYS A 106 8.70 -19.37 7.61
N GLU A 107 8.98 -20.43 6.83
CA GLU A 107 9.04 -21.81 7.34
C GLU A 107 10.20 -21.97 8.34
#